data_AF-A0A9P5M0V6-F1
#
_entry.id   AF-A0A9P5M0V6-F1
#
_cell.length_a   1.000
_cell.length_b   1.000
_cell.length_c   1.000
_cell.angle_alpha   90.00
_cell.angle_beta   90.00
_cell.angle_gamma   90.00
#
_symmetry.space_group_name_H-M   'P 1'
#
loop_
_entity.id
_entity.type
_entity.pdbx_description
1 polymer ?
#
loop_
_entity_poly.entity_id
_entity_poly.type
_entity_poly.pdbx_seq_one_letter_code
_entity_poly.pdbx_strand_id
1 'polypeptide(L)'
;MDNVNPGEDPRCQRPIDPNSEAFSEEWPSDVKRCGEFLQRHPSPCKPVCFKYGSKTCRFQFPHEIVEESGFDGTKKSILLRARDPTINWYNPIILTSCRHNHDLKFILSGRSAKGAMFYISDYITKNDEQKYDLMSL
;
A
#
# COMPACT_ATOMS: atom_id res chain seq x y z
N MET A 1 2.36 -7.13 17.68
CA MET A 1 0.92 -7.09 17.31
C MET A 1 0.30 -8.38 17.82
N ASP A 2 0.62 -8.77 19.06
CA ASP A 2 0.58 -10.19 19.42
C ASP A 2 -0.51 -10.49 20.46
N ASN A 3 -1.41 -9.53 20.69
CA ASN A 3 -2.55 -9.66 21.61
C ASN A 3 -3.75 -8.88 21.06
N VAL A 4 -4.18 -9.16 19.83
CA VAL A 4 -5.46 -8.63 19.33
C VAL A 4 -6.47 -9.75 19.49
N ASN A 5 -7.54 -9.49 20.24
CA ASN A 5 -8.67 -10.40 20.32
C ASN A 5 -9.16 -10.69 18.89
N PRO A 6 -9.28 -11.96 18.45
CA PRO A 6 -9.73 -12.28 17.09
C PRO A 6 -11.04 -11.58 16.69
N GLY A 7 -11.93 -11.30 17.67
CA GLY A 7 -13.17 -10.55 17.45
C GLY A 7 -12.97 -9.07 17.12
N GLU A 8 -11.78 -8.52 17.34
CA GLU A 8 -11.43 -7.12 17.07
C GLU A 8 -10.58 -6.93 15.80
N ASP A 9 -10.10 -8.02 15.19
CA ASP A 9 -9.34 -7.97 13.95
C ASP A 9 -10.27 -7.71 12.76
N PRO A 10 -10.09 -6.61 12.00
CA PRO A 10 -10.92 -6.32 10.82
C PRO A 10 -10.88 -7.43 9.77
N ARG A 11 -9.84 -8.27 9.73
CA ARG A 11 -9.73 -9.43 8.82
C ARG A 11 -10.75 -10.53 9.13
N CYS A 12 -11.23 -10.59 10.38
CA CYS A 12 -12.19 -11.57 10.86
C CYS A 12 -13.63 -11.03 10.88
N GLN A 13 -13.86 -9.81 10.37
CA GLN A 13 -15.16 -9.13 10.39
C GLN A 13 -15.68 -8.90 8.98
N ARG A 14 -17.02 -8.79 8.86
CA ARG A 14 -17.65 -8.40 7.61
C ARG A 14 -17.51 -6.89 7.37
N PRO A 15 -17.41 -6.44 6.11
CA PRO A 15 -17.68 -5.05 5.74
C PRO A 15 -19.03 -4.57 6.29
N ILE A 16 -19.15 -3.28 6.61
CA ILE A 16 -20.45 -2.67 6.88
C ILE A 16 -21.31 -2.81 5.62
N ASP A 17 -22.57 -3.18 5.79
CA ASP A 17 -23.50 -3.29 4.66
C ASP A 17 -23.69 -1.92 4.00
N PRO A 18 -23.33 -1.75 2.71
CA PRO A 18 -23.50 -0.49 2.00
C PRO A 18 -24.95 -0.05 1.85
N ASN A 19 -25.92 -0.95 2.04
CA ASN A 19 -27.35 -0.65 1.98
C ASN A 19 -27.96 -0.35 3.36
N SER A 20 -27.16 -0.42 4.44
CA SER A 20 -27.62 -0.05 5.79
C SER A 20 -27.84 1.46 5.87
N GLU A 21 -28.91 1.88 6.56
CA GLU A 21 -29.17 3.29 6.86
C GLU A 21 -28.01 3.95 7.64
N ALA A 22 -27.28 3.17 8.45
CA ALA A 22 -26.16 3.64 9.24
C ALA A 22 -24.83 3.71 8.46
N PHE A 23 -24.77 3.28 7.19
CA PHE A 23 -23.52 3.14 6.44
C PHE A 23 -22.72 4.45 6.38
N SER A 24 -23.37 5.58 6.11
CA SER A 24 -22.70 6.88 6.01
C SER A 24 -22.05 7.33 7.33
N GLU A 25 -22.58 6.88 8.46
CA GLU A 25 -22.10 7.24 9.79
C GLU A 25 -21.00 6.28 10.27
N GLU A 26 -21.16 4.98 10.01
CA GLU A 26 -20.24 3.94 10.49
C GLU A 26 -19.01 3.76 9.58
N TRP A 27 -19.19 3.88 8.26
CA TRP A 27 -18.13 3.59 7.28
C TRP A 27 -16.85 4.42 7.47
N PRO A 28 -16.92 5.75 7.75
CA PRO A 28 -15.70 6.53 8.02
C PRO A 28 -14.89 6.01 9.22
N SER A 29 -15.56 5.56 10.27
CA SER A 29 -14.92 4.97 11.46
C SER A 29 -14.27 3.63 11.13
N ASP A 30 -14.92 2.83 10.28
CA ASP A 30 -14.40 1.55 9.81
C ASP A 30 -13.20 1.70 8.87
N VAL A 31 -13.21 2.71 7.99
CA VAL A 31 -12.05 3.08 7.17
C VAL A 31 -10.86 3.43 8.07
N LYS A 32 -11.07 4.28 9.08
CA LYS A 32 -10.01 4.66 10.04
C LYS A 32 -9.47 3.42 10.75
N ARG A 33 -10.36 2.58 11.30
CA ARG A 33 -9.98 1.33 11.99
C ARG A 33 -9.13 0.43 11.08
N CYS A 34 -9.57 0.22 9.84
CA CYS A 34 -8.82 -0.59 8.89
C CYS A 34 -7.48 0.04 8.51
N GLY A 35 -7.43 1.36 8.35
CA GLY A 35 -6.19 2.07 7.99
C GLY A 35 -5.14 1.88 9.07
N GLU A 36 -5.53 2.10 10.33
CA GLU A 36 -4.68 1.92 11.49
C GLU A 36 -4.20 0.47 11.66
N PHE A 37 -5.12 -0.49 11.50
CA PHE A 37 -4.81 -1.88 11.81
C PHE A 37 -4.10 -2.62 10.66
N LEU A 38 -4.49 -2.34 9.41
CA LEU A 38 -4.06 -3.09 8.24
C LEU A 38 -3.01 -2.36 7.40
N GLN A 39 -3.00 -1.03 7.40
CA GLN A 39 -2.13 -0.23 6.51
C GLN A 39 -0.95 0.41 7.22
N ARG A 40 -1.01 0.55 8.55
CA ARG A 40 0.08 1.14 9.32
C ARG A 40 1.30 0.23 9.33
N HIS A 41 2.42 0.78 8.91
CA HIS A 41 3.73 0.17 9.07
C HIS A 41 4.09 0.13 10.57
N PRO A 42 4.45 -1.04 11.12
CA PRO A 42 4.87 -1.14 12.51
C PRO A 42 6.13 -0.33 12.79
N SER A 43 6.15 0.38 13.93
CA SER A 43 7.34 0.99 14.51
C SER A 43 7.59 0.36 15.89
N PRO A 44 8.73 -0.31 16.13
CA PRO A 44 9.85 -0.48 15.20
C PRO A 44 9.53 -1.44 14.03
N CYS A 45 10.29 -1.32 12.95
CA CYS A 45 10.18 -2.18 11.78
C CYS A 45 10.33 -3.66 12.16
N LYS A 46 9.53 -4.52 11.51
CA LYS A 46 9.61 -5.99 11.68
C LYS A 46 10.82 -6.57 10.92
N PRO A 47 11.32 -7.77 11.29
CA PRO A 47 12.44 -8.43 10.60
C PRO A 47 12.28 -8.58 9.08
N VAL A 48 11.04 -8.77 8.59
CA VAL A 48 10.73 -8.84 7.15
C VAL A 48 11.14 -7.58 6.37
N CYS A 49 11.26 -6.43 7.05
CA CYS A 49 11.69 -5.17 6.44
C CYS A 49 13.17 -5.18 6.05
N PHE A 50 13.98 -6.04 6.67
CA PHE A 50 15.43 -6.08 6.53
C PHE A 50 15.92 -7.34 5.77
N LYS A 51 15.04 -7.93 4.94
CA LYS A 51 15.37 -9.09 4.13
C LYS A 51 16.59 -8.80 3.23
N TYR A 52 17.42 -9.82 3.00
CA TYR A 52 18.64 -9.74 2.17
C TYR A 52 19.74 -8.80 2.71
N GLY A 53 19.80 -8.60 4.03
CA GLY A 53 20.84 -7.78 4.66
C GLY A 53 20.64 -6.27 4.50
N SER A 54 19.45 -5.84 4.07
CA SER A 54 19.12 -4.42 4.00
C SER A 54 19.19 -3.78 5.39
N LYS A 55 19.91 -2.65 5.50
CA LYS A 55 19.95 -1.84 6.72
C LYS A 55 18.79 -0.84 6.81
N THR A 56 18.07 -0.65 5.71
CA THR A 56 16.91 0.25 5.60
C THR A 56 15.65 -0.57 5.38
N CYS A 57 14.48 0.01 5.72
CA CYS A 57 13.21 -0.65 5.48
C CYS A 57 13.02 -0.88 3.97
N ARG A 58 12.96 -2.14 3.52
CA ARG A 58 12.78 -2.47 2.11
C ARG A 58 11.48 -1.94 1.51
N PHE A 59 10.49 -1.64 2.36
CA PHE A 59 9.20 -1.07 1.98
C PHE A 59 9.22 0.47 1.93
N GLN A 60 10.38 1.09 2.10
CA GLN A 60 10.59 2.54 1.98
C GLN A 60 9.76 3.37 2.99
N PHE A 61 9.64 2.85 4.22
CA PHE A 61 9.14 3.60 5.36
C PHE A 61 10.29 4.25 6.14
N PRO A 62 10.10 5.46 6.70
CA PRO A 62 8.94 6.34 6.52
C PRO A 62 8.84 6.89 5.08
N HIS A 63 7.62 7.06 4.59
CA HIS A 63 7.34 7.77 3.34
C HIS A 63 7.65 9.27 3.48
N GLU A 64 7.89 9.93 2.35
CA GLU A 64 8.02 11.39 2.31
C GLU A 64 6.68 12.05 2.67
N ILE A 65 6.73 13.05 3.55
CA ILE A 65 5.57 13.89 3.85
C ILE A 65 5.42 14.89 2.71
N VAL A 66 4.21 14.95 2.16
CA VAL A 66 3.84 15.88 1.09
C VAL A 66 2.64 16.67 1.59
N GLU A 67 2.81 17.97 1.84
CA GLU A 67 1.77 18.82 2.43
C GLU A 67 0.56 19.02 1.51
N GLU A 68 0.81 19.15 0.20
CA GLU A 68 -0.21 19.40 -0.81
C GLU A 68 0.03 18.58 -2.08
N SER A 69 -1.04 18.08 -2.68
CA SER A 69 -0.95 17.37 -3.95
C SER A 69 -0.61 18.35 -5.08
N GLY A 70 0.24 17.94 -6.01
CA GLY A 70 0.67 18.80 -7.11
C GLY A 70 1.38 18.04 -8.20
N PHE A 71 1.80 18.74 -9.25
CA PHE A 71 2.62 18.19 -10.32
C PHE A 71 4.05 18.70 -10.20
N ASP A 72 5.01 17.78 -10.07
CA ASP A 72 6.43 18.09 -10.16
C ASP A 72 6.84 18.09 -11.64
N GLY A 73 7.03 19.29 -12.19
CA GLY A 73 7.42 19.48 -13.60
C GLY A 73 8.82 18.97 -13.92
N THR A 74 9.71 18.87 -12.93
CA THR A 74 11.08 18.37 -13.12
C THR A 74 11.08 16.85 -13.22
N LYS A 75 10.40 16.18 -12.27
CA LYS A 75 10.27 14.71 -12.26
C LYS A 75 9.20 14.19 -13.23
N LYS A 76 8.37 15.08 -13.77
CA LYS A 76 7.18 14.76 -14.57
C LYS A 76 6.27 13.78 -13.83
N SER A 77 6.03 14.03 -12.55
CA SER A 77 5.26 13.15 -11.67
C SER A 77 4.22 13.90 -10.87
N ILE A 78 3.10 13.26 -10.59
CA ILE A 78 2.08 13.75 -9.66
C ILE A 78 2.53 13.36 -8.25
N LEU A 79 2.61 14.36 -7.39
CA LEU A 79 2.79 14.19 -5.95
C LEU A 79 1.41 14.22 -5.32
N LEU A 80 1.12 13.23 -4.48
CA LEU A 80 -0.09 13.21 -3.68
C LEU A 80 0.24 13.66 -2.26
N ARG A 81 -0.71 14.34 -1.63
CA ARG A 81 -0.61 14.72 -0.22
C ARG A 81 -0.50 13.48 0.67
N ALA A 82 0.56 13.41 1.47
CA ALA A 82 0.82 12.38 2.47
C ALA A 82 1.10 13.05 3.80
N ARG A 83 0.18 12.92 4.77
CA ARG A 83 0.31 13.53 6.11
C ARG A 83 0.81 12.56 7.18
N ASP A 84 0.72 11.26 6.93
CA ASP A 84 1.26 10.22 7.81
C ASP A 84 2.29 9.42 7.02
N PRO A 85 3.58 9.50 7.39
CA PRO A 85 4.63 8.82 6.65
C PRO A 85 4.69 7.32 6.96
N THR A 86 3.86 6.80 7.86
CA THR A 86 3.89 5.41 8.32
C THR A 86 2.67 4.60 7.88
N ILE A 87 1.85 5.12 6.97
CA ILE A 87 0.71 4.41 6.40
C ILE A 87 0.90 4.22 4.89
N ASN A 88 0.51 3.05 4.37
CA ASN A 88 0.45 2.85 2.92
C ASN A 88 -0.56 3.80 2.27
N TRP A 89 -0.38 4.03 0.97
CA TRP A 89 -1.42 4.61 0.12
C TRP A 89 -2.50 3.55 -0.11
N TYR A 90 -3.72 3.81 0.34
CA TYR A 90 -4.83 2.88 0.21
C TYR A 90 -6.07 3.56 -0.37
N ASN A 91 -6.93 2.77 -1.00
CA ASN A 91 -8.27 3.21 -1.37
C ASN A 91 -9.25 2.78 -0.27
N PRO A 92 -10.05 3.70 0.31
CA PRO A 92 -10.97 3.36 1.40
C PRO A 92 -11.98 2.25 1.08
N ILE A 93 -12.46 2.19 -0.17
CA ILE A 93 -13.44 1.19 -0.62
C ILE A 93 -12.76 -0.18 -0.71
N ILE A 94 -11.60 -0.27 -1.38
CA ILE A 94 -10.82 -1.52 -1.46
C ILE A 94 -10.45 -1.98 -0.05
N LEU A 95 -10.04 -1.05 0.82
CA LEU A 95 -9.64 -1.35 2.18
C LEU A 95 -10.76 -2.00 2.99
N THR A 96 -11.92 -1.36 3.03
CA THR A 96 -13.07 -1.82 3.83
C THR A 96 -13.74 -3.05 3.21
N SER A 97 -13.75 -3.17 1.88
CA SER A 97 -14.32 -4.33 1.18
C SER A 97 -13.44 -5.56 1.32
N CYS A 98 -12.13 -5.42 1.10
CA CYS A 98 -11.22 -6.55 1.10
C CYS A 98 -10.69 -6.87 2.50
N ARG A 99 -10.60 -5.90 3.42
CA ARG A 99 -10.03 -6.08 4.78
C ARG A 99 -8.57 -6.56 4.81
N HIS A 100 -7.78 -6.23 3.78
CA HIS A 100 -6.36 -6.60 3.68
C HIS A 100 -5.45 -5.40 3.40
N ASN A 101 -4.17 -5.55 3.77
CA ASN A 101 -3.12 -4.62 3.39
C ASN A 101 -3.01 -4.57 1.85
N HIS A 102 -2.92 -3.36 1.32
CA HIS A 102 -2.68 -3.11 -0.10
C HIS A 102 -2.01 -1.73 -0.22
N ASP A 103 -1.19 -1.58 -1.24
CA ASP A 103 -0.44 -0.36 -1.50
C ASP A 103 -0.73 0.09 -2.94
N LEU A 104 -1.19 1.32 -3.09
CA LEU A 104 -1.49 1.93 -4.38
C LEU A 104 -0.39 2.91 -4.75
N LYS A 105 0.35 2.60 -5.82
CA LYS A 105 1.37 3.49 -6.37
C LYS A 105 1.00 3.91 -7.78
N PHE A 106 1.11 5.20 -8.04
CA PHE A 106 0.94 5.74 -9.38
C PHE A 106 2.22 5.53 -10.18
N ILE A 107 2.09 4.93 -11.36
CA ILE A 107 3.20 4.72 -12.27
C ILE A 107 3.12 5.76 -13.38
N LEU A 108 3.84 6.88 -13.19
CA LEU A 108 3.62 8.11 -13.96
C LEU A 108 4.67 8.39 -15.03
N SER A 109 5.72 7.56 -15.13
CA SER A 109 6.75 7.70 -16.16
C SER A 109 6.79 6.48 -17.07
N GLY A 110 7.09 6.66 -18.36
CA GLY A 110 7.19 5.56 -19.32
C GLY A 110 8.27 4.51 -18.95
N ARG A 111 9.37 4.95 -18.31
CA ARG A 111 10.42 4.04 -17.82
C ARG A 111 9.93 3.23 -16.62
N SER A 112 9.29 3.88 -15.65
CA SER A 112 8.69 3.20 -14.50
C SER A 112 7.55 2.26 -14.92
N ALA A 113 6.76 2.65 -15.93
CA ALA A 113 5.70 1.82 -16.51
C ALA A 113 6.26 0.57 -17.17
N LYS A 114 7.29 0.70 -18.03
CA LYS A 114 7.98 -0.44 -18.64
C LYS A 114 8.52 -1.38 -17.56
N GLY A 115 9.21 -0.84 -16.55
CA GLY A 115 9.74 -1.63 -15.43
C GLY A 115 8.65 -2.38 -14.65
N ALA A 116 7.56 -1.70 -14.29
CA ALA A 116 6.44 -2.30 -13.58
C ALA A 116 5.73 -3.37 -14.42
N MET A 117 5.53 -3.15 -15.72
CA MET A 117 4.93 -4.12 -16.62
C MET A 117 5.73 -5.42 -16.68
N PHE A 118 7.06 -5.34 -16.80
CA PHE A 118 7.91 -6.53 -16.77
C PHE A 118 7.83 -7.24 -15.42
N TYR A 119 7.95 -6.50 -14.32
CA TYR A 119 7.83 -7.07 -12.99
C TYR A 119 6.50 -7.81 -12.77
N ILE A 120 5.39 -7.19 -13.16
CA ILE A 120 4.04 -7.79 -13.06
C ILE A 120 3.96 -9.03 -13.94
N SER A 121 4.45 -8.95 -15.19
CA SER A 121 4.41 -10.07 -16.13
C SER A 121 5.22 -11.26 -15.61
N ASP A 122 6.43 -11.04 -15.12
CA ASP A 122 7.28 -12.09 -14.56
C ASP A 122 6.64 -12.72 -13.31
N TYR A 123 6.02 -11.90 -12.46
CA TYR A 123 5.33 -12.39 -11.27
C TYR A 123 4.07 -13.22 -11.60
N ILE A 124 3.24 -12.77 -12.55
CA ILE A 124 2.02 -13.47 -12.97
C ILE A 124 2.36 -14.77 -13.68
N THR A 125 3.32 -14.72 -14.60
CA THR A 125 3.72 -15.90 -15.38
C THR A 125 4.52 -16.90 -14.55
N LYS A 126 5.13 -16.46 -13.43
CA LYS A 126 6.07 -17.25 -12.62
C LYS A 126 7.14 -17.92 -13.50
N ASN A 127 7.59 -17.23 -14.54
CA ASN A 127 8.65 -17.75 -15.40
C ASN A 127 9.91 -17.93 -14.55
N ASP A 128 10.48 -19.14 -14.54
CA ASP A 128 11.70 -19.46 -13.78
C ASP A 128 12.96 -18.79 -14.36
N GLU A 129 12.89 -18.23 -15.57
CA GLU A 129 13.99 -17.56 -16.24
C GLU A 129 13.99 -16.04 -15.95
N GLN A 130 15.08 -15.56 -15.35
CA GLN A 130 15.26 -14.14 -15.03
C GLN A 130 15.47 -13.31 -16.31
N LYS A 131 14.43 -12.61 -16.77
CA LYS A 131 14.44 -11.77 -17.99
C LYS A 131 15.15 -10.41 -17.84
N TYR A 132 16.14 -10.30 -16.95
CA TYR A 132 16.93 -9.06 -16.81
C TYR A 132 17.62 -8.64 -18.12
N ASP A 133 17.85 -9.60 -19.03
CA ASP A 133 18.50 -9.38 -20.31
C ASP A 133 17.61 -8.68 -21.36
N LEU A 134 16.29 -8.59 -21.14
CA LEU A 134 15.38 -7.98 -22.12
C LEU A 134 15.32 -6.44 -22.04
N MET A 135 15.89 -5.83 -20.99
CA MET A 135 15.89 -4.37 -20.81
C MET A 135 17.16 -3.66 -21.30
N SER A 136 18.10 -4.40 -21.91
CA SER A 136 19.35 -3.86 -22.50
C SER A 136 19.20 -3.42 -23.97
N LEU A 137 18.02 -3.58 -24.56
CA LEU A 137 17.63 -3.10 -25.90
C LEU A 137 16.80 -1.81 -25.82
#